data_AF-A0A9E7I9C1-F1
#
_entry.id   AF-A0A9E7I9C1-F1
#
_cell.length_a   1.000
_cell.length_b   1.000
_cell.length_c   1.000
_cell.angle_alpha   90.00
_cell.angle_beta   90.00
_cell.angle_gamma   90.00
#
_symmetry.space_group_name_H-M   'P 1'
#
loop_
_entity.id
_entity.type
_entity.pdbx_description
1 polymer ?
#
loop_
_entity_poly.entity_id
_entity_poly.type
_entity_poly.pdbx_seq_one_letter_code
_entity_poly.pdbx_strand_id
1 'polypeptide(L)'
;MPLTTRTLPSLRWSPSTPIPLRNPLSSSHPASHWRMGRKHSKPRPISCTVRFRPCIDIHKGKVKQIVGSTLRDSTDGGASALVTNFESDKSPAEFANLYKKDGLKGGHVIMLGADAASQSAAFEALRAYPGGMQVGGGINADNAMNYLEEGASHVIVTSYIFSNGKMDLERLKHLVKMIGKNRLVLDLSCRKKDGKYAIVTDRWQKFSDVILDKETLEFLAKYSDEFLIHGVDVEGKRFQLLMLVGSQQWQT
;
A
#
# COMPACT_ATOMS: atom_id res chain seq x y z
N MET A 1 4.50 44.67 37.73
CA MET A 1 5.90 44.17 37.54
C MET A 1 6.02 43.63 36.11
N PRO A 2 6.48 44.41 35.12
CA PRO A 2 6.70 43.90 33.77
C PRO A 2 8.12 43.35 33.63
N LEU A 3 8.28 42.11 33.17
CA LEU A 3 9.58 41.52 32.86
C LEU A 3 9.83 41.57 31.36
N THR A 4 10.80 42.42 31.04
CA THR A 4 11.62 42.61 29.84
C THR A 4 11.73 41.46 28.83
N THR A 5 11.51 41.80 27.56
CA THR A 5 11.95 41.08 26.37
C THR A 5 13.47 41.22 26.17
N ARG A 6 14.17 40.10 25.98
CA ARG A 6 15.60 40.03 25.60
C ARG A 6 15.72 39.61 24.14
N THR A 7 16.23 40.48 23.29
CA THR A 7 16.71 40.18 21.93
C THR A 7 18.14 39.63 21.97
N LEU A 8 18.40 38.55 21.23
CA LEU A 8 19.75 38.00 20.99
C LEU A 8 20.24 38.36 19.57
N PRO A 9 21.56 38.48 19.34
CA PRO A 9 22.12 39.07 18.13
C PRO A 9 22.31 38.10 16.95
N SER A 10 22.19 38.66 15.76
CA SER A 10 22.39 38.02 14.45
C SER A 10 23.85 37.63 14.20
N LEU A 11 24.11 36.35 13.95
CA LEU A 11 25.39 35.85 13.43
C LEU A 11 25.36 35.88 11.89
N ARG A 12 26.21 36.73 11.32
CA ARG A 12 26.43 36.91 9.88
C ARG A 12 27.59 36.02 9.46
N TRP A 13 27.37 35.07 8.55
CA TRP A 13 28.40 34.17 8.03
C TRP A 13 28.87 34.70 6.66
N SER A 14 30.18 34.89 6.51
CA SER A 14 30.82 35.32 5.25
C SER A 14 31.43 34.11 4.52
N PRO A 15 31.32 34.00 3.19
CA PRO A 15 31.90 32.90 2.43
C PRO A 15 33.31 33.25 1.96
N SER A 16 34.26 32.33 2.14
CA SER A 16 35.60 32.40 1.54
C SER A 16 35.89 31.13 0.73
N THR A 17 36.22 31.31 -0.55
CA THR A 17 36.88 30.35 -1.45
C THR A 17 37.90 31.15 -2.28
N PRO A 18 38.88 30.53 -2.99
CA PRO A 18 39.56 29.23 -2.81
C PRO A 18 41.11 29.36 -2.92
N ILE A 19 41.88 28.31 -2.61
CA ILE A 19 43.32 28.23 -2.96
C ILE A 19 43.58 26.90 -3.70
N PRO A 20 44.14 26.91 -4.93
CA PRO A 20 44.52 25.70 -5.65
C PRO A 20 45.99 25.35 -5.40
N LEU A 21 46.26 24.10 -5.03
CA LEU A 21 47.61 23.53 -5.03
C LEU A 21 47.82 22.69 -6.29
N ARG A 22 48.76 23.14 -7.14
CA ARG A 22 49.45 22.32 -8.15
C ARG A 22 50.65 21.64 -7.49
N ASN A 23 50.99 20.40 -7.90
CA ASN A 23 52.29 19.98 -8.50
C ASN A 23 52.40 18.42 -8.65
N PRO A 24 53.44 17.82 -9.30
CA PRO A 24 53.35 17.29 -10.67
C PRO A 24 53.90 15.84 -10.87
N LEU A 25 53.83 15.31 -12.11
CA LEU A 25 54.57 14.15 -12.70
C LEU A 25 54.37 12.76 -12.01
N SER A 26 54.45 11.59 -12.62
CA SER A 26 54.38 11.01 -13.97
C SER A 26 54.53 9.50 -13.75
N SER A 27 53.70 8.63 -14.34
CA SER A 27 54.15 7.33 -14.87
C SER A 27 53.02 6.58 -15.58
N SER A 28 53.43 5.89 -16.63
CA SER A 28 52.69 5.15 -17.65
C SER A 28 52.05 3.86 -17.15
N HIS A 29 50.94 3.43 -17.76
CA HIS A 29 50.70 2.11 -18.40
C HIS A 29 49.25 2.07 -18.96
N PRO A 30 48.96 1.28 -20.02
CA PRO A 30 47.81 1.50 -20.89
C PRO A 30 46.60 0.68 -20.46
N ALA A 31 45.42 1.31 -20.41
CA ALA A 31 44.15 0.60 -20.40
C ALA A 31 43.14 1.32 -21.29
N SER A 32 42.60 0.56 -22.23
CA SER A 32 41.58 0.88 -23.22
C SER A 32 40.45 1.76 -22.66
N HIS A 33 40.36 2.98 -23.21
CA HIS A 33 39.35 3.97 -22.84
C HIS A 33 38.03 3.68 -23.56
N TRP A 34 37.21 2.78 -23.01
CA TRP A 34 35.79 2.72 -23.37
C TRP A 34 35.10 3.96 -22.81
N ARG A 35 34.88 4.98 -23.65
CA ARG A 35 33.96 6.09 -23.34
C ARG A 35 32.53 5.56 -23.34
N MET A 36 32.10 4.99 -22.21
CA MET A 36 30.68 4.82 -21.91
C MET A 36 30.10 6.20 -21.61
N GLY A 37 29.47 6.81 -22.61
CA GLY A 37 28.70 8.04 -22.41
C GLY A 37 27.58 7.78 -21.41
N ARG A 38 27.75 8.24 -20.16
CA ARG A 38 26.65 8.34 -19.19
C ARG A 38 25.68 9.41 -19.67
N LYS A 39 24.70 9.01 -20.48
CA LYS A 39 23.49 9.82 -20.70
C LYS A 39 22.79 9.96 -19.35
N HIS A 40 23.03 11.08 -18.67
CA HIS A 40 22.23 11.50 -17.54
C HIS A 40 20.86 11.91 -18.08
N SER A 41 19.94 10.95 -18.21
CA SER A 41 18.53 11.27 -18.38
C SER A 41 18.08 12.01 -17.13
N LYS A 42 17.66 13.27 -17.29
CA LYS A 42 17.07 14.03 -16.19
C LYS A 42 15.89 13.22 -15.63
N PRO A 43 15.79 13.01 -14.30
CA PRO A 43 14.64 12.32 -13.72
C PRO A 43 13.38 13.11 -14.10
N ARG A 44 12.40 12.41 -14.68
CA ARG A 44 11.12 13.03 -15.01
C ARG A 44 10.48 13.50 -13.69
N PRO A 45 9.86 14.70 -13.65
CA PRO A 45 9.20 15.15 -12.44
C PRO A 45 8.09 14.15 -12.07
N ILE A 46 8.20 13.58 -10.87
CA ILE A 46 7.18 12.71 -10.30
C ILE A 46 5.98 13.61 -9.95
N SER A 47 4.94 13.55 -10.76
CA SER A 47 3.67 14.21 -10.45
C SER A 47 2.92 13.40 -9.40
N CYS A 48 3.10 13.72 -8.13
CA CYS A 48 2.33 13.13 -7.03
C CYS A 48 0.89 13.66 -7.05
N THR A 49 0.00 13.01 -7.80
CA THR A 49 -1.44 13.32 -7.72
C THR A 49 -2.06 12.58 -6.55
N VAL A 50 -2.53 13.32 -5.54
CA VAL A 50 -3.35 12.76 -4.45
C VAL A 50 -4.78 12.58 -4.97
N ARG A 51 -5.37 11.40 -4.73
CA ARG A 51 -6.76 11.11 -5.09
C ARG A 51 -7.46 10.46 -3.91
N PHE A 52 -8.71 10.84 -3.69
CA PHE A 52 -9.59 10.14 -2.76
C PHE A 52 -10.00 8.79 -3.37
N ARG A 53 -9.91 7.73 -2.57
CA ARG A 53 -10.16 6.35 -2.98
C ARG A 53 -11.13 5.72 -1.97
N PRO A 54 -12.41 5.50 -2.34
CA PRO A 54 -13.42 5.09 -1.38
C PRO A 54 -13.29 3.60 -0.99
N CYS A 55 -13.81 3.25 0.18
CA CYS A 55 -13.87 1.87 0.68
C CYS A 55 -15.32 1.36 0.73
N ILE A 56 -15.51 0.05 0.51
CA ILE A 56 -16.72 -0.71 0.88
C ILE A 56 -16.27 -1.93 1.67
N ASP A 57 -16.32 -1.83 3.00
CA ASP A 57 -16.06 -2.95 3.91
C ASP A 57 -17.33 -3.82 4.02
N ILE A 58 -17.20 -5.12 3.76
CA ILE A 58 -18.31 -6.08 3.73
C ILE A 58 -18.09 -7.14 4.81
N HIS A 59 -19.12 -7.39 5.64
CA HIS A 59 -19.12 -8.49 6.59
C HIS A 59 -20.51 -9.12 6.69
N LYS A 60 -20.61 -10.44 6.50
CA LYS A 60 -21.88 -11.19 6.46
C LYS A 60 -22.87 -10.60 5.45
N GLY A 61 -22.37 -10.25 4.26
CA GLY A 61 -23.16 -9.69 3.16
C GLY A 61 -23.63 -8.24 3.33
N LYS A 62 -23.22 -7.54 4.39
CA LYS A 62 -23.61 -6.14 4.65
C LYS A 62 -22.43 -5.21 4.62
N VAL A 63 -22.67 -3.96 4.20
CA VAL A 63 -21.69 -2.88 4.29
C VAL A 63 -21.56 -2.45 5.75
N LYS A 64 -20.37 -2.59 6.32
CA LYS A 64 -20.09 -2.25 7.72
C LYS A 64 -18.84 -1.41 7.83
N GLN A 65 -18.89 -0.35 8.62
CA GLN A 65 -17.68 0.31 9.09
C GLN A 65 -17.25 -0.35 10.40
N ILE A 66 -16.14 -1.10 10.38
CA ILE A 66 -15.58 -1.74 11.58
C ILE A 66 -14.41 -0.93 12.15
N VAL A 67 -14.04 -1.21 13.40
CA VAL A 67 -12.71 -0.83 13.93
C VAL A 67 -11.77 -2.02 13.70
N GLY A 68 -10.77 -1.87 12.82
CA GLY A 68 -9.94 -2.99 12.36
C GLY A 68 -9.12 -3.70 13.45
N SER A 69 -8.91 -3.09 14.62
CA SER A 69 -8.25 -3.72 15.78
C SER A 69 -9.10 -4.76 16.52
N THR A 70 -10.37 -4.98 16.11
CA THR A 70 -11.31 -5.90 16.79
C THR A 70 -11.55 -7.23 16.06
N LEU A 71 -10.88 -7.47 14.93
CA LEU A 71 -10.92 -8.75 14.21
C LEU A 71 -10.21 -9.86 15.01
N ARG A 72 -10.96 -10.68 15.75
CA ARG A 72 -10.48 -11.95 16.36
C ARG A 72 -11.27 -13.13 15.79
N ASP A 73 -10.60 -14.25 15.54
CA ASP A 73 -11.27 -15.48 15.11
C ASP A 73 -11.93 -16.10 16.33
N SER A 74 -13.18 -16.51 16.15
CA SER A 74 -13.91 -17.35 17.08
C SER A 74 -13.36 -18.78 17.01
N THR A 75 -12.13 -19.03 17.47
CA THR A 75 -11.64 -20.40 17.74
C THR A 75 -11.80 -20.81 19.19
N ASP A 76 -12.11 -19.87 20.09
CA ASP A 76 -12.29 -20.17 21.52
C ASP A 76 -13.68 -19.75 21.99
N GLY A 77 -14.74 -20.50 21.64
CA GLY A 77 -16.02 -20.64 22.38
C GLY A 77 -16.78 -19.39 22.89
N GLY A 78 -16.33 -18.19 22.58
CA GLY A 78 -16.81 -16.92 23.10
C GLY A 78 -16.82 -15.95 21.94
N ALA A 79 -18.03 -15.49 21.60
CA ALA A 79 -18.22 -14.47 20.57
C ALA A 79 -17.48 -13.18 20.97
N SER A 80 -16.22 -13.04 20.55
CA SER A 80 -15.54 -11.75 20.59
C SER A 80 -16.20 -10.89 19.52
N ALA A 81 -17.15 -10.07 19.95
CA ALA A 81 -17.97 -9.25 19.08
C ALA A 81 -17.09 -8.27 18.30
N LEU A 82 -17.07 -8.42 16.97
CA LEU A 82 -16.63 -7.38 16.04
C LEU A 82 -17.31 -6.07 16.43
N VAL A 83 -16.52 -5.05 16.78
CA VAL A 83 -17.08 -3.74 17.11
C VAL A 83 -17.44 -3.06 15.81
N THR A 84 -18.73 -3.07 15.50
CA THR A 84 -19.32 -2.41 14.34
C THR A 84 -19.63 -0.97 14.73
N ASN A 85 -19.00 0.01 14.08
CA ASN A 85 -19.34 1.42 14.30
C ASN A 85 -20.65 1.79 13.60
N PHE A 86 -20.86 1.21 12.41
CA PHE A 86 -22.00 1.49 11.55
C PHE A 86 -22.26 0.28 10.65
N GLU A 87 -23.53 -0.08 10.50
CA GLU A 87 -24.02 -1.01 9.47
C GLU A 87 -24.97 -0.21 8.59
N SER A 88 -24.79 -0.27 7.27
CA SER A 88 -25.62 0.48 6.33
C SER A 88 -26.80 -0.36 5.85
N ASP A 89 -27.95 0.29 5.69
CA ASP A 89 -29.10 -0.28 4.97
C ASP A 89 -28.91 -0.25 3.45
N LYS A 90 -27.92 0.50 2.94
CA LYS A 90 -27.60 0.56 1.51
C LYS A 90 -26.79 -0.66 1.09
N SER A 91 -27.11 -1.19 -0.08
CA SER A 91 -26.37 -2.27 -0.70
C SER A 91 -24.95 -1.85 -1.13
N PRO A 92 -24.01 -2.80 -1.24
CA PRO A 92 -22.70 -2.55 -1.84
C PRO A 92 -22.78 -1.96 -3.25
N ALA A 93 -23.75 -2.40 -4.07
CA ALA A 93 -23.99 -1.89 -5.41
C ALA A 93 -24.41 -0.42 -5.40
N GLU A 94 -25.21 0.03 -4.43
CA GLU A 94 -25.59 1.45 -4.32
C GLU A 94 -24.38 2.35 -4.03
N PHE A 95 -23.47 1.92 -3.14
CA PHE A 95 -22.21 2.63 -2.90
C PHE A 95 -21.30 2.65 -4.13
N ALA A 96 -21.13 1.51 -4.79
CA ALA A 96 -20.33 1.43 -6.02
C ALA A 96 -20.88 2.33 -7.13
N ASN A 97 -22.22 2.40 -7.29
CA ASN A 97 -22.87 3.30 -8.22
C ASN A 97 -22.69 4.78 -7.85
N LEU A 98 -22.69 5.13 -6.56
CA LEU A 98 -22.37 6.48 -6.11
C LEU A 98 -20.93 6.85 -6.50
N TYR A 99 -19.95 5.99 -6.21
CA TYR A 99 -18.56 6.22 -6.57
C TYR A 99 -18.35 6.32 -8.09
N LYS A 100 -19.12 5.54 -8.86
CA LYS A 100 -19.16 5.63 -10.32
C LYS A 100 -19.68 6.97 -10.82
N LYS A 101 -20.78 7.47 -10.26
CA LYS A 101 -21.34 8.79 -10.59
C LYS A 101 -20.34 9.91 -10.30
N ASP A 102 -19.57 9.78 -9.23
CA ASP A 102 -18.55 10.76 -8.84
C ASP A 102 -17.20 10.57 -9.56
N GLY A 103 -17.07 9.56 -10.43
CA GLY A 103 -15.83 9.27 -11.17
C GLY A 103 -14.68 8.75 -10.30
N LEU A 104 -14.96 8.27 -9.09
CA LEU A 104 -13.97 7.79 -8.13
C LEU A 104 -13.53 6.36 -8.47
N LYS A 105 -12.38 6.22 -9.15
CA LYS A 105 -11.80 4.91 -9.54
C LYS A 105 -10.81 4.38 -8.51
N GLY A 106 -10.61 3.06 -8.51
CA GLY A 106 -9.74 2.28 -7.63
C GLY A 106 -10.09 2.39 -6.15
N GLY A 107 -11.37 2.63 -5.85
CA GLY A 107 -11.88 2.32 -4.52
C GLY A 107 -11.80 0.81 -4.26
N HIS A 108 -11.80 0.39 -3.01
CA HIS A 108 -11.59 -1.00 -2.61
C HIS A 108 -12.84 -1.57 -1.94
N VAL A 109 -13.22 -2.77 -2.36
CA VAL A 109 -14.23 -3.61 -1.74
C VAL A 109 -13.49 -4.65 -0.89
N ILE A 110 -13.63 -4.61 0.44
CA ILE A 110 -12.88 -5.49 1.34
C ILE A 110 -13.84 -6.44 2.05
N MET A 111 -13.68 -7.74 1.81
CA MET A 111 -14.43 -8.77 2.52
C MET A 111 -13.76 -9.10 3.85
N LEU A 112 -14.51 -8.94 4.94
CA LEU A 112 -14.08 -9.20 6.32
C LEU A 112 -14.54 -10.58 6.82
N GLY A 113 -14.60 -11.54 5.90
CA GLY A 113 -15.08 -12.90 6.14
C GLY A 113 -15.10 -13.69 4.83
N ALA A 114 -14.99 -15.02 4.93
CA ALA A 114 -15.02 -15.93 3.77
C ALA A 114 -16.42 -16.50 3.49
N ASP A 115 -17.47 -15.89 4.06
CA ASP A 115 -18.84 -16.37 3.88
C ASP A 115 -19.40 -16.04 2.49
N ALA A 116 -20.27 -16.91 1.98
CA ALA A 116 -20.86 -16.76 0.65
C ALA A 116 -21.67 -15.45 0.50
N ALA A 117 -22.26 -14.94 1.59
CA ALA A 117 -23.00 -13.67 1.54
C ALA A 117 -22.05 -12.49 1.31
N SER A 118 -20.89 -12.45 1.97
CA SER A 118 -19.85 -11.45 1.74
C SER A 118 -19.30 -11.51 0.31
N GLN A 119 -19.11 -12.72 -0.23
CA GLN A 119 -18.70 -12.89 -1.63
C GLN A 119 -19.76 -12.37 -2.62
N SER A 120 -21.04 -12.73 -2.43
CA SER A 120 -22.14 -12.24 -3.27
C SER A 120 -22.22 -10.70 -3.24
N ALA A 121 -22.14 -10.12 -2.05
CA ALA A 121 -22.13 -8.68 -1.83
C ALA A 121 -20.93 -7.99 -2.53
N ALA A 122 -19.76 -8.64 -2.55
CA ALA A 122 -18.61 -8.12 -3.30
C ALA A 122 -18.89 -8.12 -4.81
N PHE A 123 -19.43 -9.21 -5.37
CA PHE A 123 -19.79 -9.26 -6.80
C PHE A 123 -20.83 -8.20 -7.18
N GLU A 124 -21.81 -7.93 -6.32
CA GLU A 124 -22.78 -6.85 -6.54
C GLU A 124 -22.10 -5.48 -6.72
N ALA A 125 -21.13 -5.15 -5.85
CA ALA A 125 -20.38 -3.90 -5.97
C ALA A 125 -19.52 -3.86 -7.25
N LEU A 126 -18.84 -4.97 -7.57
CA LEU A 126 -17.95 -5.06 -8.74
C LEU A 126 -18.74 -4.94 -10.06
N ARG A 127 -19.88 -5.62 -10.18
CA ARG A 127 -20.77 -5.55 -11.34
C ARG A 127 -21.42 -4.18 -11.51
N ALA A 128 -21.67 -3.45 -10.41
CA ALA A 128 -22.20 -2.09 -10.47
C ALA A 128 -21.19 -1.08 -11.05
N TYR A 129 -19.90 -1.28 -10.77
CA TYR A 129 -18.83 -0.45 -11.33
C TYR A 129 -17.66 -1.28 -11.94
N PRO A 130 -17.89 -1.92 -13.10
CA PRO A 130 -16.87 -2.74 -13.75
C PRO A 130 -15.63 -1.93 -14.11
N GLY A 131 -14.46 -2.44 -13.73
CA GLY A 131 -13.16 -1.77 -13.89
C GLY A 131 -12.98 -0.53 -13.01
N GLY A 132 -13.94 -0.21 -12.13
CA GLY A 132 -13.89 0.94 -11.24
C GLY A 132 -13.38 0.62 -9.84
N MET A 133 -13.63 -0.60 -9.36
CA MET A 133 -13.31 -1.02 -8.00
C MET A 133 -12.22 -2.10 -7.96
N GLN A 134 -11.47 -2.16 -6.87
CA GLN A 134 -10.54 -3.24 -6.51
C GLN A 134 -11.22 -4.14 -5.47
N VAL A 135 -10.75 -5.37 -5.28
CA VAL A 135 -11.32 -6.27 -4.26
C VAL A 135 -10.26 -7.00 -3.44
N GLY A 136 -10.45 -7.04 -2.13
CA GLY A 136 -9.59 -7.73 -1.17
C GLY A 136 -10.38 -8.57 -0.17
N GLY A 137 -9.66 -9.36 0.63
CA GLY A 137 -10.23 -10.30 1.60
C GLY A 137 -10.28 -11.72 1.06
N GLY A 138 -9.38 -12.58 1.54
CA GLY A 138 -9.33 -14.00 1.14
C GLY A 138 -8.92 -14.26 -0.31
N ILE A 139 -8.34 -13.28 -1.01
CA ILE A 139 -7.85 -13.44 -2.39
C ILE A 139 -6.68 -14.44 -2.43
N ASN A 140 -6.75 -15.39 -3.34
CA ASN A 140 -5.72 -16.40 -3.61
C ASN A 140 -5.72 -16.78 -5.10
N ALA A 141 -4.83 -17.71 -5.49
CA ALA A 141 -4.73 -18.14 -6.89
C ALA A 141 -6.01 -18.79 -7.42
N ASP A 142 -6.78 -19.48 -6.58
CA ASP A 142 -7.95 -20.21 -7.03
C ASP A 142 -9.14 -19.29 -7.34
N ASN A 143 -9.22 -18.13 -6.69
CA ASN A 143 -10.38 -17.22 -6.80
C ASN A 143 -10.08 -15.89 -7.51
N ALA A 144 -8.82 -15.49 -7.66
CA ALA A 144 -8.46 -14.16 -8.16
C ALA A 144 -9.03 -13.87 -9.56
N MET A 145 -9.00 -14.84 -10.48
CA MET A 145 -9.50 -14.63 -11.83
C MET A 145 -10.99 -14.37 -11.85
N ASN A 146 -11.77 -15.12 -11.06
CA ASN A 146 -13.21 -14.97 -10.97
C ASN A 146 -13.61 -13.54 -10.55
N TYR A 147 -12.92 -12.95 -9.57
CA TYR A 147 -13.17 -11.56 -9.18
C TYR A 147 -12.88 -10.54 -10.28
N LEU A 148 -11.84 -10.77 -11.09
CA LEU A 148 -11.52 -9.92 -12.23
C LEU A 148 -12.59 -10.03 -13.32
N GLU A 149 -13.07 -11.25 -13.61
CA GLU A 149 -14.16 -11.52 -14.55
C GLU A 149 -15.48 -10.87 -14.09
N GLU A 150 -15.72 -10.82 -12.79
CA GLU A 150 -16.87 -10.18 -12.16
C GLU A 150 -16.78 -8.63 -12.11
N GLY A 151 -15.72 -8.05 -12.67
CA GLY A 151 -15.58 -6.62 -12.90
C GLY A 151 -14.59 -5.91 -11.99
N ALA A 152 -13.83 -6.61 -11.15
CA ALA A 152 -12.73 -5.97 -10.44
C ALA A 152 -11.66 -5.46 -11.41
N SER A 153 -11.19 -4.23 -11.17
CA SER A 153 -10.01 -3.69 -11.86
C SER A 153 -8.73 -4.41 -11.43
N HIS A 154 -8.63 -4.69 -10.13
CA HIS A 154 -7.51 -5.36 -9.49
C HIS A 154 -8.01 -6.24 -8.36
N VAL A 155 -7.22 -7.25 -8.03
CA VAL A 155 -7.34 -7.96 -6.75
C VAL A 155 -6.26 -7.47 -5.78
N ILE A 156 -6.62 -7.42 -4.50
CA ILE A 156 -5.77 -7.00 -3.39
C ILE A 156 -5.40 -8.25 -2.60
N VAL A 157 -4.11 -8.55 -2.52
CA VAL A 157 -3.60 -9.72 -1.81
C VAL A 157 -2.92 -9.32 -0.50
N THR A 158 -3.25 -10.04 0.56
CA THR A 158 -2.71 -9.87 1.91
C THR A 158 -2.04 -11.18 2.38
N SER A 159 -2.72 -11.95 3.25
CA SER A 159 -2.20 -13.12 3.94
C SER A 159 -1.87 -14.30 3.04
N TYR A 160 -2.35 -14.34 1.79
CA TYR A 160 -2.02 -15.44 0.88
C TYR A 160 -0.52 -15.50 0.55
N ILE A 161 0.14 -14.34 0.41
CA ILE A 161 1.57 -14.23 0.10
C ILE A 161 2.44 -13.98 1.34
N PHE A 162 1.84 -13.88 2.52
CA PHE A 162 2.54 -13.68 3.79
C PHE A 162 2.16 -14.78 4.77
N SER A 163 3.11 -15.61 5.17
CA SER A 163 2.87 -16.65 6.18
C SER A 163 4.04 -16.73 7.16
N ASN A 164 3.73 -16.89 8.44
CA ASN A 164 4.73 -17.01 9.50
C ASN A 164 5.77 -15.87 9.55
N GLY A 165 5.37 -14.65 9.20
CA GLY A 165 6.28 -13.49 9.15
C GLY A 165 7.25 -13.52 7.95
N LYS A 166 6.98 -14.36 6.94
CA LYS A 166 7.78 -14.43 5.70
C LYS A 166 6.89 -14.24 4.48
N MET A 167 7.45 -13.62 3.46
CA MET A 167 6.79 -13.51 2.16
C MET A 167 7.05 -14.77 1.33
N ASP A 168 5.98 -15.36 0.79
CA ASP A 168 6.03 -16.46 -0.15
C ASP A 168 6.11 -15.90 -1.58
N LEU A 169 7.34 -15.75 -2.06
CA LEU A 169 7.62 -15.20 -3.39
C LEU A 169 7.12 -16.11 -4.52
N GLU A 170 7.05 -17.42 -4.30
CA GLU A 170 6.57 -18.36 -5.33
C GLU A 170 5.06 -18.24 -5.50
N ARG A 171 4.29 -18.08 -4.41
CA ARG A 171 2.86 -17.72 -4.50
C ARG A 171 2.64 -16.39 -5.21
N LEU A 172 3.45 -15.38 -4.90
CA LEU A 172 3.36 -14.08 -5.57
C LEU A 172 3.63 -14.20 -7.08
N LYS A 173 4.72 -14.86 -7.48
CA LYS A 173 5.04 -15.10 -8.90
C LYS A 173 3.94 -15.89 -9.61
N HIS A 174 3.40 -16.91 -8.95
CA HIS A 174 2.32 -17.73 -9.50
C HIS A 174 1.07 -16.88 -9.77
N LEU A 175 0.64 -16.07 -8.79
CA LEU A 175 -0.48 -15.16 -8.94
C LEU A 175 -0.24 -14.16 -10.09
N VAL A 176 0.93 -13.52 -10.13
CA VAL A 176 1.31 -12.58 -11.19
C VAL A 176 1.32 -13.24 -12.57
N LYS A 177 1.78 -14.49 -12.68
CA LYS A 177 1.75 -15.23 -13.95
C LYS A 177 0.32 -15.42 -14.46
N MET A 178 -0.64 -15.64 -13.56
CA MET A 178 -2.04 -15.86 -13.94
C MET A 178 -2.78 -14.57 -14.28
N ILE A 179 -2.70 -13.55 -13.42
CA ILE A 179 -3.52 -12.34 -13.56
C ILE A 179 -2.75 -11.15 -14.15
N GLY A 180 -1.42 -11.21 -14.21
CA GLY A 180 -0.57 -10.09 -14.62
C GLY A 180 -0.40 -9.05 -13.51
N LYS A 181 0.79 -8.45 -13.41
CA LYS A 181 1.11 -7.47 -12.37
C LYS A 181 0.20 -6.24 -12.39
N ASN A 182 -0.25 -5.83 -13.58
CA ASN A 182 -1.11 -4.66 -13.82
C ASN A 182 -2.55 -4.81 -13.29
N ARG A 183 -2.86 -5.94 -12.63
CA ARG A 183 -4.16 -6.23 -11.99
C ARG A 183 -3.99 -6.69 -10.54
N LEU A 184 -2.80 -6.51 -9.98
CA LEU A 184 -2.46 -6.92 -8.62
C LEU A 184 -2.11 -5.70 -7.76
N VAL A 185 -2.74 -5.63 -6.59
CA VAL A 185 -2.38 -4.71 -5.51
C VAL A 185 -1.85 -5.51 -4.34
N LEU A 186 -0.71 -5.09 -3.78
CA LEU A 186 -0.18 -5.67 -2.55
C LEU A 186 -0.61 -4.83 -1.35
N ASP A 187 -1.32 -5.44 -0.41
CA ASP A 187 -1.63 -4.81 0.87
C ASP A 187 -0.50 -5.06 1.85
N LEU A 188 0.20 -3.96 2.17
CA LEU A 188 1.37 -3.91 3.03
C LEU A 188 0.99 -3.29 4.36
N SER A 189 0.50 -4.18 5.20
CA SER A 189 0.18 -3.98 6.58
C SER A 189 1.44 -3.70 7.43
N CYS A 190 1.61 -2.51 8.03
CA CYS A 190 2.89 -2.10 8.64
C CYS A 190 2.78 -1.53 10.07
N ARG A 191 3.78 -1.84 10.90
CA ARG A 191 3.98 -1.28 12.25
C ARG A 191 5.39 -0.76 12.46
N LYS A 192 5.50 0.34 13.20
CA LYS A 192 6.78 0.92 13.59
C LYS A 192 7.40 0.11 14.72
N LYS A 193 8.61 -0.38 14.49
CA LYS A 193 9.46 -1.07 15.47
C LYS A 193 10.87 -0.54 15.33
N ASP A 194 11.45 -0.09 16.45
CA ASP A 194 12.83 0.39 16.52
C ASP A 194 13.16 1.48 15.47
N GLY A 195 12.22 2.39 15.25
CA GLY A 195 12.37 3.50 14.29
C GLY A 195 12.09 3.15 12.83
N LYS A 196 11.86 1.87 12.50
CA LYS A 196 11.58 1.38 11.14
C LYS A 196 10.14 0.88 11.03
N TYR A 197 9.53 0.96 9.84
CA TYR A 197 8.26 0.29 9.57
C TYR A 197 8.53 -1.13 9.10
N ALA A 198 7.95 -2.12 9.77
CA ALA A 198 8.04 -3.53 9.40
C ALA A 198 6.65 -4.03 9.00
N ILE A 199 6.60 -4.87 7.97
CA ILE A 199 5.35 -5.52 7.58
C ILE A 199 4.94 -6.46 8.70
N VAL A 200 3.66 -6.46 9.03
CA VAL A 200 3.06 -7.34 10.05
C VAL A 200 2.04 -8.26 9.39
N THR A 201 2.03 -9.50 9.84
CA THR A 201 1.19 -10.59 9.34
C THR A 201 0.30 -11.08 10.48
N ASP A 202 -0.58 -12.04 10.17
CA ASP A 202 -1.45 -12.70 11.16
C ASP A 202 -2.30 -11.68 11.94
N ARG A 203 -3.00 -10.81 11.22
CA ARG A 203 -3.85 -9.73 11.78
C ARG A 203 -3.08 -8.80 12.72
N TRP A 204 -1.94 -8.32 12.24
CA TRP A 204 -1.11 -7.33 12.94
C TRP A 204 -0.41 -7.85 14.20
N GLN A 205 -0.48 -9.16 14.44
CA GLN A 205 0.06 -9.80 15.65
C GLN A 205 1.52 -10.20 15.50
N LYS A 206 1.98 -10.52 14.28
CA LYS A 206 3.34 -11.03 14.04
C LYS A 206 4.13 -10.08 13.14
N PHE A 207 5.27 -9.62 13.62
CA PHE A 207 6.23 -8.91 12.78
C PHE A 207 6.87 -9.87 11.78
N SER A 208 6.94 -9.44 10.52
CA SER A 208 7.77 -10.08 9.52
C SER A 208 9.20 -9.54 9.59
N ASP A 209 10.12 -10.26 8.96
CA ASP A 209 11.51 -9.80 8.76
C ASP A 209 11.62 -8.76 7.63
N VAL A 210 10.49 -8.36 7.02
CA VAL A 210 10.45 -7.43 5.89
C VAL A 210 10.24 -6.01 6.38
N ILE A 211 11.27 -5.17 6.20
CA ILE A 211 11.22 -3.74 6.47
C ILE A 211 10.61 -3.04 5.25
N LEU A 212 9.68 -2.12 5.50
CA LEU A 212 9.14 -1.27 4.46
C LEU A 212 10.11 -0.09 4.21
N ASP A 213 10.97 -0.26 3.23
CA ASP A 213 11.90 0.74 2.72
C ASP A 213 11.79 0.87 1.18
N LYS A 214 12.60 1.75 0.60
CA LYS A 214 12.60 2.04 -0.83
C LYS A 214 12.95 0.79 -1.64
N GLU A 215 13.99 0.08 -1.22
CA GLU A 215 14.52 -1.12 -1.88
C GLU A 215 13.46 -2.23 -1.92
N THR A 216 12.73 -2.41 -0.82
CA THR A 216 11.63 -3.37 -0.73
C THR A 216 10.47 -2.98 -1.66
N LEU A 217 10.07 -1.71 -1.67
CA LEU A 217 9.01 -1.22 -2.56
C LEU A 217 9.40 -1.36 -4.04
N GLU A 218 10.65 -1.02 -4.41
CA GLU A 218 11.16 -1.20 -5.78
C GLU A 218 11.19 -2.68 -6.20
N PHE A 219 11.56 -3.58 -5.27
CA PHE A 219 11.51 -5.01 -5.52
C PHE A 219 10.09 -5.49 -5.76
N LEU A 220 9.14 -5.11 -4.89
CA LEU A 220 7.74 -5.54 -4.98
C LEU A 220 6.99 -4.91 -6.16
N ALA A 221 7.40 -3.72 -6.62
CA ALA A 221 6.84 -3.02 -7.78
C ALA A 221 7.08 -3.78 -9.10
N LYS A 222 7.98 -4.76 -9.11
CA LYS A 222 8.17 -5.69 -10.24
C LYS A 222 6.98 -6.64 -10.39
N TYR A 223 6.23 -6.88 -9.32
CA TYR A 223 5.18 -7.88 -9.23
C TYR A 223 3.77 -7.30 -9.11
N SER A 224 3.62 -5.99 -8.85
CA SER A 224 2.31 -5.37 -8.60
C SER A 224 2.17 -4.02 -9.28
N ASP A 225 0.92 -3.58 -9.48
CA ASP A 225 0.61 -2.28 -10.06
C ASP A 225 0.53 -1.18 -9.00
N GLU A 226 -0.06 -1.48 -7.84
CA GLU A 226 -0.22 -0.55 -6.73
C GLU A 226 0.09 -1.23 -5.38
N PHE A 227 0.41 -0.40 -4.38
CA PHE A 227 0.52 -0.79 -2.98
C PHE A 227 -0.60 -0.17 -2.17
N LEU A 228 -1.25 -0.97 -1.34
CA LEU A 228 -2.21 -0.54 -0.32
C LEU A 228 -1.50 -0.57 1.04
N ILE A 229 -1.07 0.59 1.56
CA ILE A 229 -0.24 0.63 2.78
C ILE A 229 -1.08 1.07 3.98
N HIS A 230 -1.21 0.19 4.98
CA HIS A 230 -1.97 0.42 6.21
C HIS A 230 -1.01 0.51 7.42
N GLY A 231 -1.00 1.64 8.13
CA GLY A 231 -0.24 1.80 9.36
C GLY A 231 -1.07 1.47 10.60
N VAL A 232 -0.70 0.42 11.35
CA VAL A 232 -1.53 -0.07 12.48
C VAL A 232 -1.35 0.76 13.76
N ASP A 233 -0.22 1.43 13.94
CA ASP A 233 0.07 2.13 15.21
C ASP A 233 -0.73 3.45 15.41
N VAL A 234 -1.66 3.76 14.50
CA VAL A 234 -2.60 4.91 14.60
C VAL A 234 -4.08 4.49 14.60
N GLU A 235 -4.38 3.19 14.68
CA GLU A 235 -5.72 2.65 14.51
C GLU A 235 -6.59 2.81 15.79
N GLY A 236 -7.62 3.66 15.71
CA GLY A 236 -8.53 3.97 16.83
C GLY A 236 -8.75 5.46 17.13
N LYS A 237 -8.04 6.37 16.45
CA LYS A 237 -8.25 7.83 16.55
C LYS A 237 -8.51 8.46 15.18
N ARG A 238 -9.72 8.27 14.63
CA ARG A 238 -10.36 9.05 13.54
C ARG A 238 -9.59 9.33 12.23
N PHE A 239 -8.35 8.86 12.04
CA PHE A 239 -7.57 9.10 10.83
C PHE A 239 -6.75 7.86 10.46
N GLN A 240 -7.39 6.93 9.77
CA GLN A 240 -6.69 5.85 9.09
C GLN A 240 -6.17 6.42 7.77
N LEU A 241 -4.89 6.80 7.74
CA LEU A 241 -4.25 7.22 6.50
C LEU A 241 -3.89 5.97 5.71
N LEU A 242 -4.76 5.62 4.78
CA LEU A 242 -4.45 4.66 3.75
C LEU A 242 -3.65 5.35 2.65
N MET A 243 -2.40 4.97 2.47
CA MET A 243 -1.59 5.45 1.34
C MET A 243 -1.60 4.43 0.22
N LEU A 244 -2.25 4.78 -0.89
CA LEU A 244 -2.10 4.08 -2.16
C LEU A 244 -0.92 4.68 -2.92
N VAL A 245 0.05 3.83 -3.27
CA VAL A 245 1.26 4.25 -4.01
C VAL A 245 1.35 3.44 -5.30
N GLY A 246 1.35 4.12 -6.45
CA GLY A 246 1.49 3.47 -7.75
C GLY A 246 2.91 2.95 -7.99
N SER A 247 3.04 1.73 -8.50
CA SER A 247 4.33 1.07 -8.78
C SER A 247 5.19 1.83 -9.80
N GLN A 248 4.58 2.60 -10.71
CA GLN A 248 5.27 3.42 -11.71
C GLN A 248 6.15 4.52 -11.07
N GLN A 249 5.91 4.87 -9.80
CA GLN A 249 6.75 5.84 -9.08
C GLN A 249 8.11 5.27 -8.66
N TRP A 250 8.30 3.95 -8.77
CA TRP A 250 9.49 3.22 -8.29
C TRP A 250 10.29 2.56 -9.42
N GLN A 251 9.88 2.72 -10.68
CA GLN A 251 10.60 2.21 -11.83
C GLN A 251 11.40 3.38 -12.46
N THR A 252 12.62 3.60 -11.98
CA THR A 252 13.60 4.53 -12.59
C THR A 252 14.72 3.79 -13.30
#